data_AF-A0A1D9C7T1-F1
#
_entry.id   AF-A0A1D9C7T1-F1
#
_cell.length_a   1.000
_cell.length_b   1.000
_cell.length_c   1.000
_cell.angle_alpha   90.00
_cell.angle_beta   90.00
_cell.angle_gamma   90.00
#
_symmetry.space_group_name_H-M   'P 1'
#
loop_
_entity.id
_entity.type
_entity.pdbx_description
1 polymer ?
#
loop_
_entity_poly.entity_id
_entity_poly.type
_entity_poly.pdbx_seq_one_letter_code
_entity_poly.pdbx_strand_id
1 'polypeptide(L)'
;MINGESYKWIVAEAAKKALGLDRIQERVFIAKLVNDKNDPSRIAGAVGFSTRENKIYVYKAKAIMLAAGGCVNIFRPRSVGEGTGRAWYPVWNAGSTYAMAAEAGAELTMMENRFVPARFKDGYGPVG
;
A
#
# COMPACT_ATOMS: atom_id res chain seq x y z
N MET A 1 17.48 19.72 13.84
CA MET A 1 17.14 18.35 14.29
C MET A 1 15.64 18.17 14.11
N ILE A 2 15.20 17.14 13.38
CA ILE A 2 13.78 16.83 13.17
C ILE A 2 13.42 15.69 14.13
N ASN A 3 12.43 15.91 15.00
CA ASN A 3 11.97 14.93 15.99
C ASN A 3 10.65 14.33 15.54
N GLY A 4 10.71 13.25 14.77
CA GLY A 4 9.55 12.61 14.16
C GLY A 4 9.56 11.08 14.25
N GLU A 5 10.33 10.51 15.18
CA GLU A 5 10.46 9.06 15.37
C GLU A 5 9.12 8.40 15.70
N SER A 6 8.27 9.10 16.46
CA SER A 6 6.94 8.64 16.87
C SER A 6 5.83 9.06 15.92
N TYR A 7 6.13 9.64 14.75
CA TYR A 7 5.11 10.22 13.89
C TYR A 7 4.02 9.20 13.51
N LYS A 8 4.40 7.98 13.09
CA LYS A 8 3.41 6.94 12.76
C LYS A 8 2.65 6.46 14.01
N TRP A 9 3.28 6.39 15.18
CA TRP A 9 2.62 5.99 16.42
C TRP A 9 1.51 6.96 16.81
N ILE A 10 1.80 8.26 16.80
CA ILE A 10 0.83 9.32 17.13
C ILE A 10 -0.37 9.27 16.19
N VAL A 11 -0.14 9.18 14.88
CA VAL A 11 -1.21 9.13 13.88
C VAL A 11 -2.02 7.84 13.99
N ALA A 12 -1.36 6.70 14.19
CA ALA A 12 -2.05 5.41 14.34
C ALA A 12 -2.91 5.36 15.61
N GLU A 13 -2.45 5.95 16.71
CA GLU A 13 -3.20 6.03 17.95
C GLU A 13 -4.48 6.87 17.78
N ALA A 14 -4.37 8.02 17.12
CA ALA A 14 -5.53 8.87 16.81
C ALA A 14 -6.57 8.12 15.95
N ALA A 15 -6.13 7.41 14.91
CA ALA A 15 -7.01 6.60 14.06
C ALA A 15 -7.68 5.46 14.85
N LYS A 16 -6.91 4.75 15.69
CA LYS A 16 -7.42 3.68 16.56
C LYS A 16 -8.47 4.20 17.55
N LYS A 17 -8.24 5.37 18.16
CA LYS A 17 -9.20 6.04 19.06
C LYS A 17 -10.48 6.45 18.34
N ALA A 18 -10.37 6.95 17.11
CA ALA A 18 -11.52 7.41 16.34
C ALA A 18 -12.38 6.26 15.79
N LEU A 19 -11.75 5.17 15.32
CA LEU A 19 -12.46 4.06 14.65
C LEU A 19 -12.91 2.95 15.60
N GLY A 20 -12.18 2.71 16.70
CA GLY A 20 -12.33 1.52 17.52
C GLY A 20 -11.60 0.30 16.94
N LEU A 21 -11.20 -0.63 17.81
CA LEU A 21 -10.45 -1.84 17.41
C LEU A 21 -11.30 -2.87 16.66
N ASP A 22 -12.61 -2.88 16.89
CA ASP A 22 -13.57 -3.76 16.22
C ASP A 22 -13.68 -3.46 14.71
N ARG A 23 -13.31 -2.25 14.29
CA ARG A 23 -13.33 -1.81 12.88
C ARG A 23 -11.96 -1.83 12.22
N ILE A 24 -10.93 -2.33 12.90
CA ILE A 24 -9.56 -2.40 12.39
C ILE A 24 -9.16 -3.86 12.29
N GLN A 25 -8.80 -4.29 11.09
CA GLN A 25 -8.34 -5.64 10.85
C GLN A 25 -6.91 -5.64 10.31
N GLU A 26 -5.99 -6.19 11.09
CA GLU A 26 -4.57 -6.27 10.72
C GLU A 26 -4.20 -7.64 10.14
N ARG A 27 -3.03 -7.72 9.50
CA ARG A 27 -2.47 -8.96 8.93
C ARG A 27 -3.32 -9.61 7.84
N VAL A 28 -4.22 -8.84 7.22
CA VAL A 28 -4.97 -9.22 6.03
C VAL A 28 -4.37 -8.52 4.81
N PHE A 29 -4.02 -9.28 3.79
CA PHE A 29 -3.58 -8.73 2.51
C PHE A 29 -4.77 -8.71 1.54
N ILE A 30 -5.12 -7.54 1.04
CA ILE A 30 -6.17 -7.38 0.02
C ILE A 30 -5.55 -7.61 -1.35
N ALA A 31 -6.10 -8.57 -2.09
CA ALA A 31 -5.54 -9.02 -3.37
C ALA A 31 -6.33 -8.53 -4.58
N LYS A 32 -7.64 -8.28 -4.43
CA LYS A 32 -8.52 -7.95 -5.57
C LYS A 32 -9.73 -7.12 -5.16
N LEU A 33 -10.11 -6.18 -6.02
CA LEU A 33 -11.39 -5.47 -5.95
C LEU A 33 -12.48 -6.22 -6.73
N VAL A 34 -13.73 -6.06 -6.29
CA VAL A 34 -14.90 -6.71 -6.89
C VAL A 34 -15.89 -5.63 -7.28
N ASN A 35 -16.20 -5.53 -8.56
CA ASN A 35 -17.21 -4.61 -9.09
C ASN A 35 -18.62 -5.22 -8.94
N ASP A 36 -19.63 -4.37 -9.04
CA ASP A 36 -21.03 -4.77 -8.98
C ASP A 36 -21.36 -5.70 -10.14
N LYS A 37 -22.21 -6.70 -9.86
CA LYS A 37 -22.60 -7.70 -10.85
C LYS A 37 -23.41 -7.09 -12.00
N ASN A 38 -24.20 -6.06 -11.72
CA ASN A 38 -25.12 -5.44 -12.65
C ASN A 38 -24.57 -4.14 -13.24
N ASP A 39 -23.58 -3.53 -12.60
CA ASP A 39 -22.89 -2.32 -13.07
C ASP A 39 -21.36 -2.51 -12.97
N PRO A 40 -20.69 -2.84 -14.09
CA PRO A 40 -19.25 -3.09 -14.09
C PRO A 40 -18.41 -1.86 -13.78
N SER A 41 -18.98 -0.65 -13.81
CA SER A 41 -18.28 0.60 -13.45
C SER A 41 -18.34 0.92 -11.96
N ARG A 42 -19.15 0.18 -11.19
CA ARG A 42 -19.39 0.42 -9.77
C ARG A 42 -18.65 -0.59 -8.90
N ILE A 43 -18.02 -0.13 -7.83
CA ILE A 43 -17.40 -1.01 -6.84
C ILE A 43 -18.44 -1.67 -5.93
N ALA A 44 -18.23 -2.94 -5.56
CA ALA A 44 -19.09 -3.70 -4.65
C ALA A 44 -18.33 -4.34 -3.46
N GLY A 45 -17.01 -4.46 -3.54
CA GLY A 45 -16.25 -5.12 -2.50
C GLY A 45 -14.77 -5.34 -2.78
N ALA A 46 -14.14 -6.11 -1.90
CA ALA A 46 -12.74 -6.53 -2.02
C ALA A 46 -12.55 -7.93 -1.43
N VAL A 47 -11.54 -8.64 -1.92
CA VAL A 47 -11.16 -9.98 -1.46
C VAL A 47 -9.71 -9.94 -0.99
N GLY A 48 -9.45 -10.58 0.15
CA GLY A 48 -8.13 -10.72 0.72
C GLY A 48 -7.99 -12.01 1.53
N PHE A 49 -6.82 -12.22 2.09
CA PHE A 49 -6.54 -13.39 2.91
C PHE A 49 -5.67 -13.03 4.13
N SER A 50 -5.80 -13.82 5.19
CA SER A 50 -4.96 -13.69 6.37
C SER A 50 -3.54 -14.16 6.06
N THR A 51 -2.55 -13.42 6.56
CA THR A 51 -1.13 -13.80 6.54
C THR A 51 -0.72 -14.56 7.81
N ARG A 52 -1.69 -14.94 8.65
CA ARG A 52 -1.48 -15.65 9.92
C ARG A 52 -2.33 -16.91 10.07
N GLU A 53 -3.38 -17.03 9.27
CA GLU A 53 -4.35 -18.14 9.32
C GLU A 53 -4.78 -18.51 7.89
N ASN A 54 -5.27 -19.74 7.69
CA ASN A 54 -5.84 -20.16 6.41
C ASN A 54 -7.29 -19.65 6.28
N LYS A 55 -7.44 -18.33 6.14
CA LYS A 55 -8.73 -17.65 6.11
C LYS A 55 -8.78 -16.63 4.97
N ILE A 56 -9.83 -16.74 4.15
CA ILE A 56 -10.16 -15.78 3.10
C ILE A 56 -11.21 -14.81 3.64
N TYR A 57 -11.03 -13.53 3.34
CA TYR A 57 -11.98 -12.46 3.65
C TYR A 57 -12.62 -11.94 2.38
N VAL A 58 -13.94 -11.80 2.41
CA VAL A 58 -14.73 -11.16 1.37
C VAL A 58 -15.47 -10.00 2.00
N TYR A 59 -15.06 -8.79 1.65
CA TYR A 59 -15.67 -7.55 2.13
C TYR A 59 -16.68 -7.06 1.12
N LYS A 60 -17.90 -6.77 1.57
CA LYS A 60 -18.91 -6.05 0.80
C LYS A 60 -18.92 -4.60 1.26
N ALA A 61 -18.79 -3.66 0.34
CA ALA A 61 -18.71 -2.24 0.64
C ALA A 61 -19.38 -1.40 -0.44
N LYS A 62 -19.97 -0.27 -0.04
CA LYS A 62 -20.58 0.70 -0.98
C LYS A 62 -19.56 1.68 -1.56
N ALA A 63 -18.44 1.87 -0.85
CA ALA A 63 -17.33 2.72 -1.23
C ALA A 63 -16.04 2.10 -0.68
N ILE A 64 -14.95 2.24 -1.43
CA ILE A 64 -13.62 1.73 -1.07
C ILE A 64 -12.60 2.83 -1.34
N MET A 65 -11.67 3.03 -0.39
CA MET A 65 -10.53 3.91 -0.55
C MET A 65 -9.26 3.06 -0.69
N LEU A 66 -8.55 3.23 -1.81
CA LEU A 66 -7.25 2.59 -2.02
C LEU A 66 -6.14 3.46 -1.41
N ALA A 67 -5.54 2.99 -0.33
CA ALA A 67 -4.46 3.67 0.40
C ALA A 67 -3.27 2.73 0.67
N ALA A 68 -2.89 1.91 -0.32
CA ALA A 68 -1.88 0.86 -0.20
C ALA A 68 -0.45 1.30 -0.63
N GLY A 69 -0.19 2.61 -0.65
CA GLY A 69 1.10 3.19 -1.02
C GLY A 69 1.40 3.11 -2.53
N GLY A 70 2.67 3.35 -2.87
CA GLY A 70 3.19 3.36 -4.24
C GLY A 70 3.72 2.00 -4.70
N CYS A 71 4.77 2.02 -5.52
CA CYS A 71 5.40 0.81 -6.05
C CYS A 71 6.94 0.93 -6.03
N VAL A 72 7.62 -0.10 -5.53
CA VAL A 72 9.09 -0.20 -5.48
C VAL A 72 9.54 -1.57 -5.97
N ASN A 73 10.86 -1.78 -6.11
CA ASN A 73 11.46 -3.03 -6.59
C ASN A 73 10.99 -3.50 -7.98
N ILE A 74 10.33 -2.64 -8.75
CA ILE A 74 10.05 -2.84 -10.19
C ILE A 74 11.29 -2.65 -11.07
N PHE A 75 12.30 -1.93 -10.58
CA PHE A 75 13.61 -1.79 -11.21
C PHE A 75 14.67 -2.45 -10.33
N ARG A 76 15.70 -3.03 -10.94
CA ARG A 76 16.83 -3.63 -10.21
C ARG A 76 17.55 -2.54 -9.39
N PRO A 77 17.69 -2.70 -8.06
CA PRO A 77 18.40 -1.74 -7.22
C PRO A 77 19.92 -1.76 -7.46
N ARG A 78 20.63 -0.76 -6.94
CA ARG A 78 22.10 -0.66 -7.06
C ARG A 78 22.86 -1.68 -6.22
N SER A 79 22.24 -2.17 -5.14
CA SER A 79 22.79 -3.21 -4.28
C SER A 79 21.94 -4.47 -4.43
N VAL A 80 22.58 -5.59 -4.79
CA VAL A 80 21.95 -6.90 -4.97
C VAL A 80 22.42 -7.85 -3.86
N GLY A 81 21.62 -8.89 -3.54
CA GLY A 81 21.80 -9.70 -2.33
C GLY A 81 20.99 -9.12 -1.16
N GLU A 82 21.54 -9.09 0.05
CA GLU A 82 20.84 -8.56 1.24
C GLU A 82 20.45 -7.08 1.08
N GLY A 83 21.26 -6.31 0.35
CA GLY A 83 21.01 -4.90 0.04
C GLY A 83 19.77 -4.64 -0.81
N THR A 84 19.15 -5.68 -1.40
CA THR A 84 17.90 -5.54 -2.17
C THR A 84 16.75 -5.01 -1.30
N GLY A 85 16.81 -5.25 0.02
CA GLY A 85 15.84 -4.72 0.97
C GLY A 85 15.98 -3.21 1.25
N ARG A 86 17.05 -2.56 0.74
CA ARG A 86 17.41 -1.17 1.02
C ARG A 86 16.99 -0.24 -0.11
N ALA A 87 15.69 -0.19 -0.39
CA ALA A 87 15.13 0.84 -1.27
C ALA A 87 14.99 2.18 -0.51
N TRP A 88 15.03 3.31 -1.22
CA TRP A 88 14.75 4.63 -0.64
C TRP A 88 13.30 4.75 -0.17
N TYR A 89 12.36 4.25 -0.98
CA TYR A 89 10.94 4.21 -0.67
C TYR A 89 10.58 2.84 -0.04
N PRO A 90 9.51 2.72 0.77
CA PRO A 90 9.28 1.53 1.59
C PRO A 90 9.20 0.23 0.79
N VAL A 91 10.06 -0.73 1.11
CA VAL A 91 10.27 -1.99 0.35
C VAL A 91 9.01 -2.85 0.20
N TRP A 92 8.05 -2.71 1.12
CA TRP A 92 6.79 -3.46 1.11
C TRP A 92 5.73 -2.90 0.14
N ASN A 93 5.98 -1.76 -0.51
CA ASN A 93 5.05 -1.18 -1.47
C ASN A 93 5.12 -1.89 -2.84
N ALA A 94 4.23 -2.85 -3.06
CA ALA A 94 4.21 -3.70 -4.25
C ALA A 94 3.34 -3.17 -5.41
N GLY A 95 2.86 -1.91 -5.35
CA GLY A 95 1.98 -1.35 -6.38
C GLY A 95 0.53 -1.81 -6.29
N SER A 96 0.09 -2.34 -5.14
CA SER A 96 -1.27 -2.86 -4.94
C SER A 96 -2.36 -1.82 -5.21
N THR A 97 -2.11 -0.53 -4.88
CA THR A 97 -3.02 0.58 -5.22
C THR A 97 -3.30 0.63 -6.73
N TYR A 98 -2.23 0.61 -7.54
CA TYR A 98 -2.34 0.81 -8.99
C TYR A 98 -2.93 -0.41 -9.68
N ALA A 99 -2.44 -1.61 -9.34
CA ALA A 99 -2.92 -2.85 -9.93
C ALA A 99 -4.42 -3.04 -9.67
N MET A 100 -4.87 -2.91 -8.42
CA MET A 100 -6.27 -3.07 -8.07
C MET A 100 -7.17 -2.01 -8.71
N ALA A 101 -6.71 -0.76 -8.83
CA ALA A 101 -7.45 0.29 -9.52
C ALA A 101 -7.60 -0.01 -11.03
N ALA A 102 -6.49 -0.34 -11.70
CA ALA A 102 -6.50 -0.67 -13.13
C ALA A 102 -7.36 -1.88 -13.44
N GLU A 103 -7.23 -2.96 -12.66
CA GLU A 103 -8.02 -4.18 -12.83
C GLU A 103 -9.52 -3.97 -12.58
N ALA A 104 -9.88 -3.02 -11.71
CA ALA A 104 -11.26 -2.60 -11.49
C ALA A 104 -11.80 -1.66 -12.59
N GLY A 105 -10.98 -1.29 -13.58
CA GLY A 105 -11.35 -0.40 -14.68
C GLY A 105 -11.27 1.09 -14.36
N ALA A 106 -10.59 1.48 -13.27
CA ALA A 106 -10.37 2.88 -12.97
C ALA A 106 -9.32 3.49 -13.92
N GLU A 107 -9.57 4.73 -14.36
CA GLU A 107 -8.61 5.47 -15.16
C GLU A 107 -7.34 5.77 -14.35
N LEU A 108 -6.19 5.51 -14.95
CA LEU A 108 -4.89 5.89 -14.41
C LEU A 108 -4.33 7.06 -15.21
N THR A 109 -3.56 7.92 -14.54
CA THR A 109 -2.96 9.11 -15.16
C THR A 109 -1.49 9.23 -14.78
N MET A 110 -0.69 9.79 -15.68
CA MET A 110 0.75 10.06 -15.48
C MET A 110 1.56 8.83 -15.02
N MET A 111 1.20 7.62 -15.49
CA MET A 111 1.85 6.37 -15.07
C MET A 111 3.29 6.23 -15.60
N GLU A 112 3.67 7.04 -16.59
CA GLU A 112 5.03 7.19 -17.09
C GLU A 112 5.93 8.01 -16.15
N ASN A 113 5.35 8.80 -15.26
CA ASN A 113 6.10 9.59 -14.30
C ASN A 113 6.76 8.69 -13.25
N ARG A 114 8.03 8.96 -12.96
CA ARG A 114 8.81 8.22 -11.96
C ARG A 114 9.65 9.16 -11.11
N PHE A 115 9.89 8.74 -9.87
CA PHE A 115 10.74 9.48 -8.95
C PHE A 115 12.05 8.74 -8.69
N VAL A 116 13.18 9.37 -9.04
CA VAL A 116 14.53 8.82 -8.85
C VAL A 116 15.31 9.73 -7.89
N PRO A 117 15.40 9.40 -6.60
CA PRO A 117 15.98 10.28 -5.59
C PRO A 117 17.51 10.30 -5.61
N ALA A 118 18.11 11.47 -5.43
CA ALA A 118 19.53 11.64 -5.11
C ALA A 118 19.73 11.65 -3.58
N ARG A 119 20.45 10.66 -3.04
CA ARG A 119 20.65 10.45 -1.59
C ARG A 119 22.06 9.93 -1.31
N PHE A 120 22.41 9.79 -0.03
CA PHE A 120 23.63 9.10 0.37
C PHE A 120 23.68 7.69 -0.21
N LYS A 121 24.82 7.37 -0.83
CA LYS A 121 25.06 6.10 -1.52
C LYS A 121 24.82 4.93 -0.55
N ASP A 122 24.21 3.85 -1.07
CA ASP A 122 23.88 2.59 -0.41
C ASP A 122 22.81 2.68 0.71
N GLY A 123 22.90 3.66 1.62
CA GLY A 123 21.96 3.82 2.73
C GLY A 123 20.66 4.54 2.40
N TYR A 124 20.69 5.45 1.42
CA TYR A 124 19.56 6.28 0.98
C TYR A 124 18.86 7.08 2.11
N GLY A 125 19.61 7.43 3.16
CA GLY A 125 19.12 8.29 4.24
C GLY A 125 18.80 9.72 3.78
N PRO A 126 18.14 10.52 4.64
CA PRO A 126 17.84 11.92 4.34
C PRO A 126 19.13 12.71 4.05
N VAL A 127 18.99 13.73 3.20
CA VAL A 127 20.02 14.75 2.96
C VAL A 127 19.59 16.01 3.73
N GLY A 128 20.23 16.25 4.88
CA GLY A 128 19.89 17.34 5.81
C GLY A 128 19.50 16.87 7.20
#